data_AF-A0A1H0E892-F1
#
_entry.id   AF-A0A1H0E892-F1
#
_cell.length_a   1.000
_cell.length_b   1.000
_cell.length_c   1.000
_cell.angle_alpha   90.00
_cell.angle_beta   90.00
_cell.angle_gamma   90.00
#
_symmetry.space_group_name_H-M   'P 1'
#
loop_
_entity.id
_entity.type
_entity.pdbx_description
1 polymer ?
#
loop_
_entity_poly.entity_id
_entity_poly.type
_entity_poly.pdbx_seq_one_letter_code
_entity_poly.pdbx_strand_id
1 'polypeptide(L)' 'MELTVVHDGKEWIAFDQDKEFRGTSLEEMDDQIRDYVLKSGRVGKGQRLKVWMYFNTAVIPEWMRQYMQHYFNRVLIIEN' A
#
# COMPACT_ATOMS: atom_id res chain seq x y z
N MET A 1 -8.00 5.40 -4.96
CA MET A 1 -7.70 5.28 -3.52
C MET A 1 -6.21 5.52 -3.36
N GLU A 2 -5.81 6.25 -2.33
CA GLU A 2 -4.41 6.59 -2.08
C GLU A 2 -4.04 6.11 -0.68
N LEU A 3 -2.89 5.47 -0.56
CA LEU A 3 -2.39 4.85 0.66
C LEU A 3 -0.96 5.29 0.89
N THR A 4 -0.59 5.39 2.16
CA THR A 4 0.81 5.55 2.56
C THR A 4 1.38 4.21 2.98
N VAL A 5 2.55 3.83 2.49
CA VAL A 5 3.20 2.55 2.82
C VAL A 5 4.49 2.78 3.60
N VAL A 6 4.73 1.95 4.59
CA VAL A 6 5.99 1.88 5.35
C VAL A 6 6.40 0.42 5.56
N HIS A 7 7.63 0.23 5.98
CA HIS A 7 8.11 -1.03 6.51
C HIS A 7 8.72 -0.77 7.89
N ASP A 8 8.27 -1.47 8.92
CA ASP A 8 8.71 -1.25 10.31
C ASP A 8 9.95 -2.09 10.69
N GLY A 9 10.47 -2.87 9.75
CA GLY A 9 11.57 -3.81 9.96
C GLY A 9 11.11 -5.27 10.08
N LYS A 10 9.81 -5.51 10.21
CA LYS A 10 9.20 -6.84 10.28
C LYS A 10 8.06 -7.02 9.28
N GLU A 11 7.21 -6.01 9.15
CA GLU A 11 5.98 -6.04 8.36
C GLU A 11 5.89 -4.80 7.46
N TRP A 12 5.27 -4.99 6.29
CA TRP A 12 4.77 -3.93 5.44
C TRP A 12 3.43 -3.45 5.98
N ILE A 13 3.28 -2.13 6.07
CA ILE A 13 2.08 -1.49 6.61
C ILE A 13 1.61 -0.44 5.61
N ALA A 14 0.36 -0.55 5.18
CA ALA A 14 -0.33 0.48 4.39
C ALA A 14 -1.42 1.17 5.23
N PHE A 15 -1.44 2.50 5.16
CA PHE A 15 -2.39 3.35 5.89
C PHE A 15 -3.37 4.01 4.92
N ASP A 16 -4.67 3.77 5.16
CA ASP A 16 -5.81 4.58 4.74
C ASP A 16 -6.23 5.45 5.94
N GLN A 17 -6.98 6.53 5.71
CA GLN A 17 -7.35 7.51 6.76
C GLN A 17 -7.86 6.85 8.06
N ASP A 18 -8.64 5.77 7.94
CA ASP A 18 -9.25 5.06 9.08
C ASP A 18 -8.87 3.56 9.14
N LYS A 19 -7.92 3.09 8.33
CA LYS A 19 -7.63 1.65 8.24
C LYS A 19 -6.17 1.34 7.95
N GLU A 20 -5.68 0.28 8.59
CA GLU A 20 -4.35 -0.27 8.37
C GLU A 20 -4.44 -1.64 7.69
N PHE A 21 -3.50 -1.91 6.79
CA PHE A 21 -3.28 -3.21 6.16
C PHE A 21 -1.85 -3.64 6.46
N ARG A 22 -1.65 -4.90 6.89
CA ARG A 22 -0.35 -5.39 7.35
C ARG A 22 -0.02 -6.71 6.68
N GLY A 23 1.24 -6.89 6.28
CA GLY A 23 1.71 -8.16 5.73
C GLY A 23 3.20 -8.33 5.95
N THR A 24 3.65 -9.56 6.17
CA THR A 24 5.08 -9.89 6.23
C THR A 24 5.73 -9.77 4.84
N SER A 25 4.93 -9.81 3.79
CA SER A 25 5.31 -9.50 2.42
C SER A 25 4.40 -8.42 1.82
N LEU A 26 4.87 -7.79 0.74
CA LEU A 26 4.04 -6.87 -0.04
C LEU A 26 2.81 -7.56 -0.64
N GLU A 27 2.94 -8.83 -1.03
CA GLU A 27 1.83 -9.63 -1.58
C GLU A 27 0.74 -9.85 -0.53
N GLU A 28 1.13 -10.21 0.70
CA GLU A 28 0.18 -10.40 1.81
C GLU A 28 -0.57 -9.09 2.14
N MET A 29 0.14 -7.96 2.11
CA MET A 29 -0.48 -6.64 2.27
C MET A 29 -1.43 -6.31 1.11
N ASP A 30 -1.02 -6.59 -0.14
CA ASP A 30 -1.82 -6.34 -1.33
C ASP A 30 -3.11 -7.19 -1.34
N ASP A 31 -3.05 -8.43 -0.85
CA ASP A 31 -4.20 -9.32 -0.70
C ASP A 31 -5.20 -8.79 0.33
N GLN A 32 -4.73 -8.26 1.47
CA GLN A 32 -5.62 -7.62 2.45
C GLN A 32 -6.33 -6.38 1.88
N ILE A 33 -5.61 -5.56 1.10
CA ILE A 33 -6.18 -4.39 0.43
C ILE A 33 -7.24 -4.84 -0.58
N ARG A 34 -6.93 -5.86 -1.40
CA ARG A 34 -7.87 -6.43 -2.38
C ARG A 34 -9.16 -6.89 -1.70
N ASP A 35 -9.02 -7.69 -0.65
CA ASP A 35 -10.14 -8.22 0.13
C ASP A 35 -11.03 -7.11 0.68
N TYR A 36 -10.44 -6.08 1.26
CA TYR A 36 -11.17 -4.94 1.80
C TYR A 36 -11.91 -4.16 0.71
N VAL A 37 -11.26 -3.89 -0.42
CA VAL A 37 -11.86 -3.16 -1.54
C VAL A 37 -13.03 -3.95 -2.12
N LEU A 38 -12.88 -5.26 -2.33
CA LEU A 38 -13.95 -6.12 -2.83
C LEU A 38 -15.13 -6.19 -1.85
N LYS A 39 -14.86 -6.39 -0.55
CA LYS A 39 -15.89 -6.43 0.51
C LYS A 39 -16.62 -5.10 0.69
N SER A 40 -15.94 -3.98 0.44
CA SER A 40 -16.54 -2.64 0.55
C SER A 40 -17.49 -2.29 -0.61
N GLY A 41 -17.56 -3.11 -1.66
CA GLY A 41 -18.38 -2.83 -2.84
C GLY A 41 -17.88 -1.65 -3.68
N ARG A 42 -16.66 -1.16 -3.42
CA ARG A 42 -16.05 -0.03 -4.14
C ARG A 42 -15.70 -0.36 -5.60
N VAL A 43 -15.76 -1.64 -5.98
CA VAL A 43 -15.50 -2.12 -7.34
C VAL A 43 -16.69 -2.95 -7.81
N GLY A 44 -17.51 -2.37 -8.68
CA GLY A 44 -18.57 -3.10 -9.37
C GLY A 44 -18.02 -4.02 -10.46
N LYS A 45 -18.87 -4.93 -10.97
CA LYS A 45 -18.51 -5.86 -12.03
C LYS A 45 -17.98 -5.12 -13.27
N GLY A 46 -16.77 -5.47 -13.72
CA GLY A 46 -16.12 -4.84 -14.87
C GLY A 46 -15.54 -3.44 -14.60
N GLN A 47 -15.57 -2.96 -13.35
CA GLN A 47 -14.88 -1.75 -12.94
C GLN A 47 -13.48 -2.09 -12.42
N ARG A 48 -12.60 -1.08 -12.46
CA ARG A 48 -11.22 -1.17 -11.96
C ARG A 48 -10.97 -0.05 -10.98
N LEU A 49 -10.43 -0.37 -9.82
CA LEU A 49 -9.93 0.64 -8.88
C LEU A 49 -8.41 0.62 -8.88
N LYS A 50 -7.81 1.79 -9.11
CA LYS A 50 -6.39 2.02 -8.87
C LYS A 50 -6.19 2.45 -7.43
N VAL A 51 -5.35 1.70 -6.72
CA VAL A 51 -4.85 2.02 -5.39
C VAL A 51 -3.40 2.47 -5.54
N TRP A 52 -3.19 3.77 -5.36
CA TRP A 52 -1.86 4.37 -5.35
C TRP A 52 -1.27 4.23 -3.95
N MET A 53 -0.04 3.75 -3.86
CA MET A 53 0.65 3.50 -2.61
C MET A 53 1.96 4.28 -2.63
N TYR A 54 2.04 5.30 -1.78
CA TYR A 54 3.19 6.18 -1.65
C TYR A 54 4.03 5.76 -0.47
N PHE A 55 5.30 5.46 -0.70
CA PHE A 55 6.18 5.09 0.42
C PHE A 55 6.50 6.32 1.27
N ASN A 56 6.27 6.25 2.58
CA ASN A 56 6.61 7.34 3.50
C ASN A 56 8.09 7.28 3.86
N THR A 57 8.88 8.15 3.24
CA THR A 57 10.32 8.27 3.45
C THR A 57 10.72 8.90 4.79
N ALA A 58 9.77 9.47 5.54
CA ALA A 58 10.03 10.05 6.85
C ALA A 58 10.49 9.01 7.88
N VAL A 59 10.11 7.73 7.71
CA VAL A 59 10.54 6.64 8.59
C VAL A 59 12.02 6.30 8.45
N ILE A 60 12.69 6.87 7.46
CA ILE A 60 14.09 6.59 7.17
C ILE A 60 14.97 7.75 7.68
N PRO A 61 16.04 7.44 8.43
CA PRO A 61 17.03 8.42 8.84
C PRO A 61 17.53 9.26 7.67
N GLU A 62 17.63 10.57 7.91
CA GLU A 62 17.91 11.56 6.87
C GLU A 62 19.21 11.27 6.09
N TRP A 63 20.24 10.78 6.79
CA TRP A 63 21.53 10.43 6.20
C TRP A 63 21.47 9.27 5.19
N MET A 64 20.47 8.39 5.30
CA MET A 64 20.26 7.29 4.35
C MET A 64 19.50 7.72 3.10
N ARG A 65 18.71 8.81 3.16
CA ARG A 65 17.80 9.24 2.07
C ARG A 65 18.48 9.50 0.73
N GLN A 66 19.75 9.87 0.73
CA GLN A 66 20.51 10.08 -0.51
C GLN A 66 20.83 8.79 -1.28
N TYR A 67 20.84 7.64 -0.60
CA TYR A 67 21.11 6.32 -1.20
C TYR A 67 19.82 5.61 -1.64
N MET A 68 18.69 6.31 -1.55
CA MET A 68 17.34 5.75 -1.69
C MET A 68 16.76 5.94 -3.11
N GLN A 69 17.55 5.73 -4.16
CA GLN A 69 17.11 6.01 -5.55
C GLN A 69 15.92 5.17 -6.05
N HIS A 70 15.40 4.23 -5.24
CA HIS A 70 14.41 3.24 -5.67
C HIS A 70 13.20 3.05 -4.73
N TYR A 71 12.83 4.03 -3.90
CA TYR A 71 11.59 3.89 -3.13
C TYR A 71 10.40 4.00 -4.08
N PHE A 72 9.73 2.86 -4.21
CA PHE A 72 8.74 2.63 -5.24
C PHE A 72 7.38 3.12 -4.76
N ASN A 73 6.90 4.19 -5.37
CA ASN A 73 5.46 4.37 -5.43
C ASN A 73 4.91 3.20 -6.26
N ARG A 74 3.90 2.53 -5.75
CA ARG A 74 3.31 1.36 -6.39
C ARG A 74 1.84 1.57 -6.67
N VAL A 75 1.35 0.90 -7.70
CA VAL A 75 -0.05 0.95 -8.11
C VAL A 75 -0.59 -0.47 -8.09
N LEU A 76 -1.57 -0.70 -7.24
CA LEU A 76 -2.34 -1.93 -7.23
C LEU A 76 -3.65 -1.69 -8.00
N ILE A 77 -3.92 -2.54 -8.98
CA ILE A 77 -5.16 -2.50 -9.76
C ILE A 77 -6.05 -3.63 -9.24
N ILE A 78 -7.26 -3.28 -8.79
CA ILE A 78 -8.24 -4.22 -8.26
C ILE A 78 -9.46 -4.22 -9.18
N GLU A 79 -9.89 -5.41 -9.57
CA GLU A 79 -11.02 -5.66 -10.47
C GLU A 79 -11.93 -6.71 -9.81
N ASN A 80 -13.24 -6.64 -10.06
CA ASN A 80 -14.27 -7.56 -9.55
C ASN A 80 -14.91 -8.36 -10.69
#